data_AF-A0A2D5EJM8-F1
#
_entry.id   AF-A0A2D5EJM8-F1
#
_cell.length_a   1.000
_cell.length_b   1.000
_cell.length_c   1.000
_cell.angle_alpha   90.00
_cell.angle_beta   90.00
_cell.angle_gamma   90.00
#
_symmetry.space_group_name_H-M   'P 1'
#
loop_
_entity.id
_entity.type
_entity.pdbx_description
1 polymer ?
#
loop_
_entity_poly.entity_id
_entity_poly.type
_entity_poly.pdbx_seq_one_letter_code
_entity_poly.pdbx_strand_id
1 'polypeptide(L)'
;MTDYAIGDIQGCYDRLRDVLAKVDFSPSRDRLWVAGDLINRGPSSLETLRYIESLGDAAVVVLGNHDLHLLAVALGGHRPKRKDTLHDILDAPDHDRLIQWLRQQHLCVHDAGRNLVMAHAGLPHIWSVEQAVACAREVEAVIRDDQASEYFSQMYGNQPETWCDTLTGMDRWRVITNYFTRMRFIASDGRLELATKESADQAPEGYAPWFTYPRQDDVKVVFGHWAALEGNTGSDRFIGLDTGCVWGGALTMMNLDTGEKIHCDCG
;
A
#
# COMPACT_ATOMS: atom_id res chain seq x y z
N MET A 1 -21.42 -8.56 8.76
CA MET A 1 -20.32 -7.59 8.80
C MET A 1 -19.89 -7.39 7.37
N THR A 2 -19.74 -6.15 6.91
CA THR A 2 -19.35 -5.88 5.52
C THR A 2 -17.90 -5.42 5.48
N ASP A 3 -17.10 -6.03 4.60
CA ASP A 3 -15.71 -5.60 4.41
C ASP A 3 -15.62 -4.75 3.13
N TYR A 4 -15.10 -3.53 3.27
CA TYR A 4 -14.85 -2.63 2.15
C TYR A 4 -13.34 -2.43 2.00
N ALA A 5 -12.81 -2.46 0.78
CA ALA A 5 -11.45 -2.04 0.47
C ALA A 5 -11.42 -0.67 -0.18
N ILE A 6 -10.47 0.19 0.20
CA ILE A 6 -10.29 1.54 -0.33
C ILE A 6 -8.86 1.72 -0.83
N GLY A 7 -8.72 2.45 -1.95
CA GLY A 7 -7.43 2.80 -2.53
C GLY A 7 -6.67 3.90 -1.77
N ASP A 8 -5.60 4.39 -2.39
CA ASP A 8 -4.70 5.41 -1.86
C ASP A 8 -5.46 6.69 -1.44
N ILE A 9 -5.40 7.02 -0.16
CA ILE A 9 -6.13 8.16 0.42
C ILE A 9 -5.29 9.43 0.32
N GLN A 10 -3.99 9.33 0.58
CA GLN A 10 -2.98 10.38 0.47
C GLN A 10 -3.42 11.73 1.08
N GLY A 11 -3.98 11.68 2.30
CA GLY A 11 -4.43 12.87 3.01
C GLY A 11 -5.71 13.53 2.47
N CYS A 12 -6.44 12.88 1.55
CA CYS A 12 -7.76 13.34 1.07
C CYS A 12 -8.88 12.99 2.06
N TYR A 13 -8.75 13.47 3.30
CA TYR A 13 -9.64 13.13 4.42
C TYR A 13 -11.13 13.39 4.11
N ASP A 14 -11.47 14.55 3.55
CA ASP A 14 -12.86 14.88 3.23
C ASP A 14 -13.47 13.88 2.24
N ARG A 15 -12.69 13.46 1.23
CA ARG A 15 -13.13 12.49 0.22
C ARG A 15 -13.31 11.09 0.83
N LEU A 16 -12.44 10.73 1.78
CA LEU A 16 -12.60 9.52 2.58
C LEU A 16 -13.93 9.55 3.36
N ARG A 17 -14.26 10.67 4.01
CA ARG A 17 -15.53 10.81 4.73
C ARG A 17 -16.73 10.74 3.79
N ASP A 18 -16.64 11.38 2.62
CA ASP A 18 -17.70 11.37 1.61
C ASP A 18 -17.98 9.96 1.07
N VAL A 19 -16.95 9.19 0.71
CA VAL A 19 -17.16 7.84 0.16
C VAL A 19 -17.69 6.87 1.21
N LEU A 20 -17.24 6.99 2.46
CA LEU A 20 -17.75 6.20 3.58
C LEU A 20 -19.22 6.53 3.90
N ALA A 21 -19.63 7.80 3.75
CA ALA A 21 -21.03 8.19 3.94
C ALA A 21 -21.96 7.57 2.89
N LYS A 22 -21.49 7.34 1.65
CA LYS A 22 -22.30 6.72 0.58
C LYS A 22 -22.75 5.29 0.90
N VAL A 23 -22.03 4.58 1.77
CA VAL A 23 -22.38 3.22 2.21
C VAL A 23 -22.88 3.17 3.65
N ASP A 24 -23.11 4.33 4.28
CA ASP A 24 -23.39 4.43 5.71
C ASP A 24 -22.39 3.60 6.53
N PHE A 25 -21.09 3.78 6.29
CA PHE A 25 -20.07 2.97 6.95
C PHE A 25 -20.13 3.14 8.47
N SER A 26 -20.13 2.02 9.20
CA SER A 26 -20.04 2.04 10.67
C SER A 26 -19.06 0.99 11.19
N PRO A 27 -18.06 1.37 12.02
CA PRO A 27 -17.10 0.42 12.57
C PRO A 27 -17.73 -0.62 13.51
N SER A 28 -18.99 -0.42 13.92
CA SER A 28 -19.74 -1.40 14.72
C SER A 28 -20.22 -2.63 13.92
N ARG A 29 -20.25 -2.52 12.59
CA ARG A 29 -20.81 -3.56 11.69
C ARG A 29 -20.02 -3.74 10.39
N ASP A 30 -19.08 -2.87 10.08
CA ASP A 30 -18.29 -2.87 8.85
C ASP A 30 -16.80 -2.78 9.19
N ARG A 31 -15.96 -3.23 8.26
CA ARG A 31 -14.50 -3.05 8.32
C ARG A 31 -14.01 -2.36 7.06
N LEU A 32 -12.97 -1.55 7.22
CA LEU A 32 -12.29 -0.83 6.16
C LEU A 32 -10.88 -1.38 5.96
N TRP A 33 -10.66 -1.99 4.80
CA TRP A 33 -9.38 -2.45 4.30
C TRP A 33 -8.74 -1.30 3.52
N VAL A 34 -7.59 -0.79 3.96
CA VAL A 34 -6.92 0.35 3.34
C VAL A 34 -5.70 -0.14 2.57
N ALA A 35 -5.64 0.15 1.26
CA ALA A 35 -4.59 -0.30 0.35
C ALA A 35 -3.25 0.45 0.50
N GLY A 36 -3.03 1.15 1.61
CA GLY A 36 -1.83 1.95 1.88
C GLY A 36 -1.90 3.37 1.37
N ASP A 37 -0.77 4.08 1.52
CA ASP A 37 -0.61 5.49 1.20
C ASP A 37 -1.75 6.33 1.81
N LEU A 38 -1.87 6.24 3.14
CA LEU A 38 -2.87 6.99 3.90
C LEU A 38 -2.57 8.49 3.86
N ILE A 39 -1.27 8.82 3.81
CA ILE A 39 -0.72 10.14 4.07
C ILE A 39 0.19 10.61 2.94
N ASN A 40 0.69 11.84 3.09
CA ASN A 40 1.56 12.55 2.15
C ASN A 40 0.80 13.06 0.91
N ARG A 41 1.34 14.09 0.25
CA ARG A 41 0.75 14.86 -0.87
C ARG A 41 -0.48 15.69 -0.53
N GLY A 42 -1.54 15.08 -0.03
CA GLY A 42 -2.80 15.79 0.25
C GLY A 42 -2.73 16.63 1.53
N PRO A 43 -3.73 17.50 1.71
CA PRO A 43 -3.71 18.55 2.73
C PRO A 43 -3.99 18.04 4.15
N SER A 44 -4.67 16.91 4.32
CA SER A 44 -5.20 16.46 5.62
C SER A 44 -4.67 15.09 6.01
N SER A 45 -3.33 14.94 5.94
CA SER A 45 -2.64 13.69 6.28
C SER A 45 -2.80 13.33 7.75
N LEU A 46 -2.72 14.31 8.67
CA LEU A 46 -2.87 14.08 10.11
C LEU A 46 -4.28 13.61 10.46
N GLU A 47 -5.30 14.25 9.91
CA GLU A 47 -6.71 13.89 10.11
C GLU A 47 -7.00 12.49 9.57
N THR A 48 -6.47 12.19 8.38
CA THR A 48 -6.60 10.86 7.76
C THR A 48 -6.01 9.79 8.67
N LEU A 49 -4.78 9.98 9.13
CA LEU A 49 -4.08 9.02 9.99
C LEU A 49 -4.81 8.82 11.32
N ARG A 50 -5.21 9.90 12.00
CA ARG A 50 -5.99 9.84 13.24
C ARG A 50 -7.33 9.14 13.06
N TYR A 51 -8.02 9.41 11.95
CA TYR A 51 -9.32 8.79 11.70
C TYR A 51 -9.19 7.29 11.48
N ILE A 52 -8.28 6.84 10.61
CA ILE A 52 -8.09 5.41 10.36
C ILE A 52 -7.63 4.70 11.65
N GLU A 53 -6.71 5.30 12.41
CA GLU A 53 -6.32 4.79 13.72
C GLU A 53 -7.51 4.65 14.68
N SER A 54 -8.41 5.63 14.72
CA SER A 54 -9.60 5.63 15.59
C SER A 54 -10.61 4.53 15.29
N LEU A 55 -10.53 3.88 14.12
CA LEU A 55 -11.39 2.76 13.77
C LEU A 55 -11.03 1.48 14.55
N GLY A 56 -9.84 1.40 15.17
CA GLY A 56 -9.39 0.22 15.90
C GLY A 56 -9.44 -1.04 15.04
N ASP A 57 -10.04 -2.12 15.57
CA ASP A 57 -10.16 -3.41 14.90
C ASP A 57 -11.02 -3.37 13.61
N ALA A 58 -11.75 -2.27 13.39
CA ALA A 58 -12.49 -2.07 12.15
C ALA A 58 -11.61 -1.60 10.98
N ALA A 59 -10.33 -1.27 11.21
CA ALA A 59 -9.38 -0.97 10.14
C ALA A 59 -8.39 -2.12 9.91
N VAL A 60 -8.18 -2.48 8.64
CA VAL A 60 -7.14 -3.42 8.20
C VAL A 60 -6.27 -2.70 7.18
N VAL A 61 -5.05 -2.37 7.57
CA VAL A 61 -4.18 -1.50 6.76
C VAL A 61 -3.01 -2.29 6.21
N VAL A 62 -2.75 -2.16 4.91
CA VAL A 62 -1.43 -2.45 4.35
C VAL A 62 -0.63 -1.15 4.20
N LEU A 63 0.67 -1.20 4.44
CA LEU A 63 1.58 -0.06 4.35
C LEU A 63 2.00 0.19 2.91
N GLY A 64 1.84 1.43 2.46
CA GLY A 64 2.35 1.93 1.20
C GLY A 64 3.72 2.59 1.32
N ASN A 65 4.26 3.03 0.18
CA ASN A 65 5.58 3.66 0.16
C ASN A 65 5.61 5.01 0.89
N HIS A 66 4.50 5.76 0.88
CA HIS A 66 4.42 7.04 1.59
C HIS A 66 4.30 6.83 3.10
N ASP A 67 3.62 5.78 3.53
CA ASP A 67 3.53 5.40 4.95
C ASP A 67 4.90 4.98 5.50
N LEU A 68 5.62 4.12 4.76
CA LEU A 68 6.99 3.75 5.11
C LEU A 68 7.94 4.96 5.06
N HIS A 69 7.71 5.94 4.18
CA HIS A 69 8.50 7.16 4.16
C HIS A 69 8.32 7.97 5.45
N LEU A 70 7.09 8.11 5.96
CA LEU A 70 6.84 8.78 7.24
C LEU A 70 7.60 8.07 8.37
N LEU A 71 7.53 6.74 8.44
CA LEU A 71 8.29 5.96 9.43
C LEU A 71 9.81 6.14 9.26
N ALA A 72 10.31 6.23 8.02
CA ALA A 72 11.72 6.46 7.76
C ALA A 72 12.19 7.84 8.24
N VAL A 73 11.36 8.87 8.10
CA VAL A 73 11.65 10.21 8.65
C VAL A 73 11.63 10.19 10.17
N ALA A 74 10.62 9.56 10.78
CA ALA A 74 10.46 9.53 12.23
C ALA A 74 11.53 8.68 12.94
N LEU A 75 11.95 7.55 12.35
CA LEU A 75 12.76 6.52 13.03
C LEU A 75 14.15 6.34 12.42
N GLY A 76 14.33 6.65 11.13
CA GLY A 76 15.57 6.39 10.38
C GLY A 76 16.48 7.61 10.22
N GLY A 77 16.13 8.75 10.82
CA GLY A 77 16.93 9.99 10.73
C GLY A 77 16.87 10.69 9.36
N HIS A 78 15.94 10.28 8.48
CA HIS A 78 15.72 10.94 7.20
C HIS A 78 15.00 12.27 7.39
N ARG A 79 15.17 13.19 6.43
CA ARG A 79 14.45 14.47 6.43
C ARG A 79 13.24 14.43 5.49
N PRO A 80 12.14 15.13 5.80
CA PRO A 80 11.06 15.35 4.84
C PRO A 80 11.59 16.02 3.57
N LYS A 81 11.00 15.67 2.42
CA LYS A 81 11.26 16.33 1.14
C LYS A 81 10.35 17.54 0.98
N ARG A 82 10.72 18.44 0.07
CA ARG A 82 10.01 19.71 -0.16
C ARG A 82 8.51 19.55 -0.50
N LYS A 83 8.13 18.45 -1.14
CA LYS A 83 6.74 18.20 -1.57
C LYS A 83 5.95 17.34 -0.56
N ASP A 84 6.51 17.09 0.62
CA ASP A 84 5.87 16.25 1.61
C ASP A 84 4.99 17.06 2.56
N THR A 85 3.82 16.51 2.90
CA THR A 85 2.84 17.10 3.83
C THR A 85 2.86 16.39 5.19
N LEU A 86 4.06 16.00 5.65
CA LEU A 86 4.26 15.19 6.86
C LEU A 86 4.44 16.02 8.14
N HIS A 87 4.70 17.33 8.02
CA HIS A 87 5.03 18.20 9.16
C HIS A 87 3.92 18.18 10.22
N ASP A 88 2.65 18.28 9.80
CA ASP A 88 1.52 18.25 10.73
C ASP A 88 1.49 16.97 11.56
N ILE A 89 1.95 15.83 11.01
CA ILE A 89 2.06 14.57 11.75
C ILE A 89 3.26 14.59 12.70
N LEU A 90 4.43 15.02 12.21
CA LEU A 90 5.68 14.99 12.97
C LEU A 90 5.69 15.98 14.14
N ASP A 91 5.01 17.13 13.98
CA ASP A 91 4.92 18.18 15.00
C ASP A 91 3.71 17.99 15.93
N ALA A 92 2.86 16.99 15.68
CA ALA A 92 1.67 16.76 16.47
C ALA A 92 2.01 16.32 17.92
N PRO A 93 1.23 16.75 18.92
CA PRO A 93 1.41 16.29 20.30
C PRO A 93 1.29 14.77 20.48
N ASP A 94 0.53 14.10 19.60
CA ASP A 94 0.30 12.66 19.59
C ASP A 94 1.12 11.92 18.51
N HIS A 95 2.16 12.56 17.93
CA HIS A 95 2.97 11.95 16.87
C HIS A 95 3.55 10.59 17.28
N ASP A 96 4.11 10.46 18.49
CA ASP A 96 4.66 9.20 19.00
C ASP A 96 3.62 8.07 18.94
N ARG A 97 2.39 8.34 19.38
CA ARG A 97 1.29 7.38 19.37
C ARG A 97 0.95 6.96 17.93
N LEU A 98 0.83 7.92 17.02
CA LEU A 98 0.51 7.68 15.61
C LEU A 98 1.61 6.88 14.90
N ILE A 99 2.88 7.21 15.15
CA ILE A 99 4.03 6.48 14.61
C ILE A 99 4.06 5.06 15.16
N GLN A 100 3.86 4.87 16.47
CA GLN A 100 3.81 3.53 17.06
C GLN A 100 2.68 2.70 16.49
N TRP A 101 1.49 3.28 16.30
CA TRP A 101 0.38 2.60 15.65
C TRP A 101 0.71 2.22 14.20
N LEU A 102 1.27 3.14 13.41
CA LEU A 102 1.56 2.90 12.00
C LEU A 102 2.59 1.78 11.81
N ARG A 103 3.57 1.66 12.71
CA ARG A 103 4.55 0.54 12.71
C ARG A 103 3.92 -0.84 12.89
N GLN A 104 2.71 -0.93 13.46
CA GLN A 104 2.06 -2.21 13.70
C GLN A 104 1.30 -2.75 12.49
N GLN A 105 1.11 -1.93 11.45
CA GLN A 105 0.29 -2.30 10.29
C GLN A 105 0.96 -3.36 9.40
N HIS A 106 0.22 -3.90 8.44
CA HIS A 106 0.67 -5.01 7.59
C HIS A 106 1.40 -4.52 6.34
N LEU A 107 2.18 -5.38 5.69
CA LEU A 107 2.59 -5.19 4.30
C LEU A 107 1.71 -5.98 3.33
N CYS A 108 1.12 -7.08 3.82
CA CYS A 108 0.25 -7.95 3.05
C CYS A 108 -0.81 -8.56 3.96
N VAL A 109 -2.06 -8.60 3.51
CA VAL A 109 -3.15 -9.30 4.19
C VAL A 109 -3.75 -10.34 3.25
N HIS A 110 -3.96 -11.55 3.74
CA HIS A 110 -4.58 -12.65 2.99
C HIS A 110 -5.89 -13.06 3.65
N ASP A 111 -6.99 -12.95 2.91
CA ASP A 111 -8.29 -13.53 3.23
C ASP A 111 -8.48 -14.83 2.45
N ALA A 112 -8.15 -15.94 3.11
CA ALA A 112 -8.31 -17.27 2.53
C ALA A 112 -9.79 -17.61 2.24
N GLY A 113 -10.75 -17.04 2.99
CA GLY A 113 -12.17 -17.29 2.78
C GLY A 113 -12.68 -16.71 1.46
N ARG A 114 -12.12 -15.58 1.04
CA ARG A 114 -12.44 -14.93 -0.25
C ARG A 114 -11.45 -15.27 -1.37
N ASN A 115 -10.42 -16.07 -1.09
CA ASN A 115 -9.28 -16.27 -1.99
C ASN A 115 -8.72 -14.92 -2.50
N LEU A 116 -8.44 -14.02 -1.55
CA LEU A 116 -8.08 -12.63 -1.83
C LEU A 116 -6.87 -12.19 -1.03
N VAL A 117 -5.93 -11.52 -1.70
CA VAL A 117 -4.77 -10.86 -1.10
C VAL A 117 -4.89 -9.35 -1.32
N MET A 118 -4.56 -8.57 -0.29
CA MET A 118 -4.35 -7.13 -0.42
C MET A 118 -2.90 -6.80 -0.08
N ALA A 119 -2.25 -6.04 -0.97
CA ALA A 119 -0.91 -5.50 -0.81
C ALA A 119 -0.80 -4.21 -1.63
N HIS A 120 -0.05 -3.22 -1.14
CA HIS A 120 -0.07 -1.87 -1.71
C HIS A 120 0.28 -1.84 -3.21
N ALA A 121 1.37 -2.49 -3.62
CA ALA A 121 1.81 -2.56 -5.02
C ALA A 121 1.49 -3.89 -5.72
N GLY A 122 0.71 -4.76 -5.07
CA GLY A 122 0.28 -6.05 -5.62
C GLY A 122 1.19 -7.24 -5.25
N LEU A 123 1.21 -8.26 -6.10
CA LEU A 123 1.80 -9.58 -5.79
C LEU A 123 2.52 -10.18 -7.02
N PRO A 124 3.87 -10.28 -7.03
CA PRO A 124 4.62 -10.73 -8.20
C PRO A 124 4.40 -12.23 -8.49
N HIS A 125 4.43 -12.62 -9.76
CA HIS A 125 4.19 -14.01 -10.20
C HIS A 125 5.21 -15.04 -9.69
N ILE A 126 6.38 -14.57 -9.24
CA ILE A 126 7.45 -15.40 -8.69
C ILE A 126 7.20 -15.87 -7.24
N TRP A 127 6.16 -15.37 -6.57
CA TRP A 127 5.79 -15.78 -5.21
C TRP A 127 4.44 -16.50 -5.19
N SER A 128 4.36 -17.58 -4.41
CA SER A 128 3.08 -18.09 -3.91
C SER A 128 2.48 -17.13 -2.89
N VAL A 129 1.19 -17.29 -2.58
CA VAL A 129 0.53 -16.50 -1.53
C VAL A 129 1.20 -16.72 -0.16
N GLU A 130 1.57 -17.96 0.16
CA GLU A 130 2.26 -18.30 1.41
C GLU A 130 3.63 -17.64 1.51
N GLN A 131 4.40 -17.64 0.41
CA GLN A 131 5.69 -16.98 0.35
C GLN A 131 5.55 -15.47 0.55
N ALA A 132 4.57 -14.84 -0.08
CA ALA A 132 4.32 -13.41 0.10
C ALA A 132 3.93 -13.07 1.53
N VAL A 133 3.02 -13.83 2.14
CA VAL A 133 2.65 -13.64 3.56
C VAL A 133 3.85 -13.84 4.48
N ALA A 134 4.73 -14.81 4.20
CA ALA A 134 5.94 -15.02 4.97
C ALA A 134 6.93 -13.86 4.84
N CYS A 135 7.20 -13.38 3.61
CA CYS A 135 8.04 -12.23 3.33
C CYS A 135 7.51 -10.95 4.01
N ALA A 136 6.19 -10.71 3.94
CA ALA A 136 5.55 -9.57 4.59
C ALA A 136 5.76 -9.62 6.11
N ARG A 137 5.46 -10.75 6.74
CA ARG A 137 5.65 -10.95 8.19
C ARG A 137 7.10 -10.76 8.64
N GLU A 138 8.06 -11.17 7.81
CA GLU A 138 9.49 -10.98 8.07
C GLU A 138 9.83 -9.49 8.21
N VAL A 139 9.45 -8.66 7.23
CA VAL A 139 9.73 -7.22 7.27
C VAL A 139 8.87 -6.50 8.32
N GLU A 140 7.60 -6.90 8.47
CA GLU A 140 6.74 -6.37 9.54
C GLU A 140 7.37 -6.59 10.93
N ALA A 141 7.96 -7.75 11.20
CA ALA A 141 8.64 -8.01 12.46
C ALA A 141 9.81 -7.04 12.69
N VAL A 142 10.60 -6.76 11.66
CA VAL A 142 11.71 -5.80 11.72
C VAL A 142 11.20 -4.38 12.00
N ILE A 143 10.10 -3.96 11.37
CA ILE A 143 9.50 -2.62 11.57
C ILE A 143 8.93 -2.46 12.98
N ARG A 144 8.37 -3.54 13.56
CA ARG A 144 7.77 -3.53 14.91
C ARG A 144 8.79 -3.58 16.04
N ASP A 145 9.98 -4.13 15.80
CA ASP A 145 11.02 -4.38 16.81
C ASP A 145 12.06 -3.24 16.88
N ASP A 146 13.11 -3.42 17.69
CA ASP A 146 14.20 -2.48 17.93
C ASP A 146 15.10 -2.28 16.69
N GLN A 147 15.03 -3.20 15.72
CA GLN A 147 15.76 -3.11 14.45
C GLN A 147 15.17 -2.07 13.48
N ALA A 148 14.00 -1.50 13.79
CA ALA A 148 13.30 -0.58 12.91
C ALA A 148 14.15 0.64 12.52
N SER A 149 14.87 1.25 13.47
CA SER A 149 15.69 2.44 13.18
C SER A 149 16.79 2.15 12.16
N GLU A 150 17.47 1.00 12.31
CA GLU A 150 18.52 0.56 11.39
C GLU A 150 17.95 0.17 10.02
N TYR A 151 16.83 -0.55 10.00
CA TYR A 151 16.11 -0.87 8.78
C TYR A 151 15.72 0.41 8.02
N PHE A 152 15.11 1.38 8.69
CA PHE A 152 14.65 2.61 8.06
C PHE A 152 15.79 3.53 7.64
N SER A 153 16.93 3.52 8.32
CA SER A 153 18.11 4.28 7.89
C SER A 153 18.64 3.79 6.52
N GLN A 154 18.46 2.49 6.22
CA GLN A 154 18.96 1.82 5.00
C GLN A 154 17.87 1.33 4.02
N MET A 155 16.60 1.59 4.32
CA MET A 155 15.45 1.09 3.54
C MET A 155 15.50 1.56 2.08
N TYR A 156 15.99 2.77 1.83
CA TYR A 156 16.05 3.29 0.46
C TYR A 156 17.09 2.56 -0.39
N GLY A 157 16.69 2.29 -1.63
CA GLY A 157 17.55 1.72 -2.65
C GLY A 157 16.74 0.93 -3.68
N ASN A 158 17.35 0.69 -4.83
CA ASN A 158 16.75 -0.08 -5.91
C ASN A 158 17.41 -1.45 -6.09
N GLN A 159 18.41 -1.78 -5.25
CA GLN A 159 19.14 -3.03 -5.31
C GLN A 159 18.96 -3.81 -3.99
N PRO A 160 18.82 -5.16 -4.05
CA PRO A 160 18.76 -5.96 -5.26
C PRO A 160 17.45 -5.78 -6.03
N GLU A 161 17.48 -6.01 -7.34
CA GLU A 161 16.33 -5.87 -8.25
C GLU A 161 15.44 -7.12 -8.33
N THR A 162 15.95 -8.28 -7.91
CA THR A 162 15.19 -9.54 -7.89
C THR A 162 15.23 -10.17 -6.52
N TRP A 163 14.11 -10.75 -6.10
CA TRP A 163 14.09 -11.64 -4.95
C TRP A 163 14.87 -12.94 -5.24
N CYS A 164 15.54 -13.46 -4.21
CA CYS A 164 16.14 -14.78 -4.19
C CYS A 164 16.16 -15.31 -2.75
N ASP A 165 15.93 -16.60 -2.56
CA ASP A 165 15.93 -17.27 -1.25
C ASP A 165 17.25 -17.11 -0.48
N THR A 166 18.37 -16.89 -1.18
CA THR A 166 19.69 -16.76 -0.56
C THR A 166 19.99 -15.36 -0.03
N LEU A 167 19.16 -14.36 -0.37
CA LEU A 167 19.32 -13.02 0.19
C LEU A 167 19.11 -13.05 1.69
N THR A 168 19.84 -12.23 2.44
CA THR A 168 19.68 -12.08 3.89
C THR A 168 19.83 -10.62 4.31
N GLY A 169 19.43 -10.30 5.54
CA GLY A 169 19.58 -8.97 6.14
C GLY A 169 18.93 -7.86 5.31
N MET A 170 19.59 -6.70 5.26
CA MET A 170 19.03 -5.49 4.66
C MET A 170 18.70 -5.62 3.17
N ASP A 171 19.50 -6.35 2.39
CA ASP A 171 19.22 -6.55 0.96
C ASP A 171 17.93 -7.36 0.75
N ARG A 172 17.70 -8.38 1.59
CA ARG A 172 16.46 -9.15 1.59
C ARG A 172 15.26 -8.28 1.98
N TRP A 173 15.36 -7.54 3.08
CA TRP A 173 14.27 -6.69 3.54
C TRP A 173 13.94 -5.59 2.54
N ARG A 174 14.96 -4.98 1.92
CA ARG A 174 14.79 -3.93 0.91
C ARG A 174 14.06 -4.45 -0.33
N VAL A 175 14.45 -5.61 -0.85
CA VAL A 175 13.80 -6.14 -2.06
C VAL A 175 12.36 -6.57 -1.78
N ILE A 176 12.10 -7.20 -0.63
CA ILE A 176 10.73 -7.54 -0.20
C ILE A 176 9.87 -6.26 -0.13
N THR A 177 10.40 -5.22 0.49
CA THR A 177 9.73 -3.92 0.62
C THR A 177 9.43 -3.29 -0.75
N ASN A 178 10.39 -3.36 -1.68
CA ASN A 178 10.20 -2.82 -3.03
C ASN A 178 9.09 -3.57 -3.79
N TYR A 179 8.99 -4.90 -3.68
CA TYR A 179 7.86 -5.64 -4.27
C TYR A 179 6.51 -5.21 -3.69
N PHE A 180 6.40 -5.08 -2.37
CA PHE A 180 5.13 -4.74 -1.74
C PHE A 180 4.71 -3.29 -1.90
N THR A 181 5.65 -2.35 -2.04
CA THR A 181 5.33 -0.92 -1.94
C THR A 181 5.65 -0.09 -3.17
N ARG A 182 6.39 -0.63 -4.15
CA ARG A 182 6.90 0.16 -5.28
C ARG A 182 6.76 -0.51 -6.65
N MET A 183 6.27 -1.74 -6.69
CA MET A 183 6.17 -2.52 -7.92
C MET A 183 5.16 -1.92 -8.90
N ARG A 184 5.58 -1.79 -10.15
CA ARG A 184 4.71 -1.48 -11.31
C ARG A 184 5.00 -2.47 -12.43
N PHE A 185 6.20 -2.36 -12.99
CA PHE A 185 6.67 -3.24 -14.05
C PHE A 185 7.69 -4.25 -13.52
N ILE A 186 7.64 -5.46 -14.06
CA ILE A 186 8.62 -6.51 -13.80
C ILE A 186 9.03 -7.22 -15.09
N ALA A 187 10.22 -7.81 -15.11
CA ALA A 187 10.63 -8.73 -16.15
C ALA A 187 10.08 -10.14 -15.88
N SER A 188 10.17 -11.03 -16.88
CA SER A 188 9.67 -12.41 -16.78
C SER A 188 10.33 -13.25 -15.67
N ASP A 189 11.56 -12.92 -15.30
CA ASP A 189 12.30 -13.53 -14.18
C ASP A 189 12.00 -12.88 -12.83
N GLY A 190 11.11 -11.89 -12.80
CA GLY A 190 10.68 -11.17 -11.61
C GLY A 190 11.47 -9.92 -11.28
N ARG A 191 12.50 -9.54 -12.06
CA ARG A 191 13.24 -8.28 -11.83
C ARG A 191 12.31 -7.07 -11.79
N LEU A 192 12.46 -6.23 -10.76
CA LEU A 192 11.72 -5.00 -10.59
C LEU A 192 12.26 -3.88 -11.49
N GLU A 193 11.37 -3.20 -12.19
CA GLU A 193 11.66 -1.89 -12.77
C GLU A 193 11.11 -0.81 -11.83
N LEU A 194 11.99 0.06 -11.33
CA LEU A 194 11.66 1.04 -10.27
C LEU A 194 11.87 2.50 -10.70
N ALA A 195 12.31 2.75 -11.94
CA ALA A 195 12.53 4.10 -12.45
C ALA A 195 11.27 4.68 -13.11
N THR A 196 10.52 3.88 -13.86
CA THR A 196 9.35 4.30 -14.64
C THR A 196 8.12 4.48 -13.76
N LYS A 197 7.37 5.56 -13.98
CA LYS A 197 6.15 5.89 -13.21
C LYS A 197 4.93 6.13 -14.11
N GLU A 198 5.01 5.64 -15.34
CA GLU A 198 4.04 5.89 -16.40
C GLU A 198 2.87 4.89 -16.37
N SER A 199 1.94 5.03 -17.32
CA SER A 199 0.80 4.13 -17.56
C SER A 199 1.22 2.74 -18.07
N ALA A 200 0.32 1.75 -18.00
CA ALA A 200 0.62 0.35 -18.32
C ALA A 200 1.16 0.10 -19.73
N ASP A 201 0.78 0.92 -20.70
CA ASP A 201 1.16 0.85 -22.12
C ASP A 201 2.59 1.38 -22.40
N GLN A 202 3.24 1.96 -21.40
CA GLN A 202 4.58 2.55 -21.51
C GLN A 202 5.65 1.70 -20.80
N ALA A 203 5.45 0.38 -20.75
CA ALA A 203 6.42 -0.55 -20.16
C ALA A 203 7.78 -0.46 -20.89
N PRO A 204 8.91 -0.33 -20.17
CA PRO A 204 10.23 -0.41 -20.77
C PRO A 204 10.48 -1.76 -21.46
N GLU A 205 11.40 -1.78 -22.43
CA GLU A 205 11.77 -3.02 -23.14
C GLU A 205 12.22 -4.11 -22.16
N GLY A 206 11.63 -5.31 -22.29
CA GLY A 206 11.91 -6.45 -21.41
C GLY A 206 11.08 -6.50 -20.12
N TYR A 207 10.22 -5.50 -19.88
CA TYR A 207 9.33 -5.43 -18.73
C TYR A 207 7.86 -5.38 -19.17
N ALA A 208 6.96 -5.73 -18.24
CA ALA A 208 5.52 -5.61 -18.43
C ALA A 208 4.84 -5.32 -17.07
N PRO A 209 3.60 -4.78 -17.04
CA PRO A 209 2.87 -4.62 -15.79
C PRO A 209 2.80 -5.95 -15.04
N TRP A 210 3.09 -5.95 -13.74
CA TRP A 210 3.29 -7.18 -12.97
C TRP A 210 2.14 -8.18 -13.09
N PHE A 211 0.91 -7.67 -13.20
CA PHE A 211 -0.33 -8.45 -13.28
C PHE A 211 -0.58 -9.12 -14.65
N THR A 212 0.28 -8.87 -15.64
CA THR A 212 0.19 -9.52 -16.97
C THR A 212 0.90 -10.87 -17.01
N TYR A 213 1.81 -11.14 -16.07
CA TYR A 213 2.47 -12.43 -15.99
C TYR A 213 1.57 -13.48 -15.33
N PRO A 214 1.51 -14.71 -15.87
CA PRO A 214 0.66 -15.75 -15.33
C PRO A 214 1.14 -16.19 -13.95
N ARG A 215 0.18 -16.35 -13.03
CA ARG A 215 0.39 -16.94 -11.70
C ARG A 215 -0.04 -18.40 -11.70
N GLN A 216 0.54 -19.19 -10.80
CA GLN A 216 0.17 -20.61 -10.63
C GLN A 216 -1.13 -20.80 -9.84
N ASP A 217 -1.54 -19.79 -9.08
CA ASP A 217 -2.80 -19.71 -8.34
C ASP A 217 -3.84 -18.87 -9.08
N ASP A 218 -5.06 -18.80 -8.54
CA ASP A 218 -6.19 -18.00 -9.05
C ASP A 218 -6.62 -16.86 -8.09
N VAL A 219 -5.82 -16.61 -7.04
CA VAL A 219 -6.09 -15.60 -6.00
C VAL A 219 -6.40 -14.22 -6.59
N LYS A 220 -7.41 -13.54 -6.07
CA LYS A 220 -7.68 -12.13 -6.38
C LYS A 220 -6.67 -11.25 -5.66
N VAL A 221 -6.18 -10.21 -6.32
CA VAL A 221 -5.23 -9.26 -5.72
C VAL A 221 -5.81 -7.86 -5.78
N VAL A 222 -6.04 -7.27 -4.60
CA VAL A 222 -6.45 -5.87 -4.44
C VAL A 222 -5.21 -5.04 -4.13
N PHE A 223 -5.03 -3.93 -4.83
CA PHE A 223 -3.85 -3.08 -4.69
C PHE A 223 -4.15 -1.61 -4.98
N GLY A 224 -3.21 -0.74 -4.60
CA GLY A 224 -3.24 0.70 -4.80
C GLY A 224 -2.06 1.17 -5.65
N HIS A 225 -1.34 2.21 -5.20
CA HIS A 225 -0.02 2.66 -5.65
C HIS A 225 0.12 3.23 -7.07
N TRP A 226 -0.57 2.65 -8.04
CA TRP A 226 -0.36 2.88 -9.46
C TRP A 226 -1.49 3.71 -10.06
N ALA A 227 -1.65 4.94 -9.56
CA ALA A 227 -2.63 5.93 -10.02
C ALA A 227 -2.74 6.09 -11.54
N ALA A 228 -1.62 5.97 -12.27
CA ALA A 228 -1.60 6.05 -13.74
C ALA A 228 -2.38 4.93 -14.45
N LEU A 229 -2.80 3.87 -13.75
CA LEU A 229 -3.73 2.87 -14.26
C LEU A 229 -5.19 3.33 -14.19
N GLU A 230 -5.51 4.26 -13.28
CA GLU A 230 -6.89 4.65 -12.97
C GLU A 230 -7.80 3.45 -12.65
N GLY A 231 -7.22 2.42 -12.01
CA GLY A 231 -7.89 1.15 -11.70
C GLY A 231 -8.11 0.20 -12.89
N ASN A 232 -7.62 0.54 -14.10
CA ASN A 232 -7.81 -0.24 -15.31
C ASN A 232 -6.68 -1.25 -15.51
N THR A 233 -6.90 -2.49 -15.06
CA THR A 233 -5.97 -3.62 -15.26
C THR A 233 -6.38 -4.54 -16.40
N GLY A 234 -7.61 -4.41 -16.91
CA GLY A 234 -8.20 -5.36 -17.86
C GLY A 234 -8.51 -6.73 -17.26
N SER A 235 -8.60 -6.84 -15.93
CA SER A 235 -8.79 -8.11 -15.22
C SER A 235 -9.70 -7.95 -13.99
N ASP A 236 -10.66 -8.85 -13.83
CA ASP A 236 -11.48 -8.96 -12.61
C ASP A 236 -10.72 -9.59 -11.43
N ARG A 237 -9.53 -10.12 -11.71
CA ARG A 237 -8.66 -10.77 -10.72
C ARG A 237 -7.68 -9.80 -10.07
N PHE A 238 -7.20 -8.81 -10.82
CA PHE A 238 -6.22 -7.82 -10.36
C PHE A 238 -6.90 -6.46 -10.26
N ILE A 239 -7.19 -6.03 -9.04
CA ILE A 239 -8.12 -4.94 -8.78
C ILE A 239 -7.32 -3.74 -8.25
N GLY A 240 -7.04 -2.78 -9.14
CA GLY A 240 -6.48 -1.49 -8.76
C GLY A 240 -7.55 -0.57 -8.19
N LEU A 241 -7.33 -0.07 -6.97
CA LEU A 241 -8.20 0.89 -6.30
C LEU A 241 -7.60 2.31 -6.22
N ASP A 242 -6.31 2.46 -6.54
CA ASP A 242 -5.71 3.79 -6.71
C ASP A 242 -6.20 4.43 -8.03
N THR A 243 -7.22 5.26 -7.88
CA THR A 243 -7.79 6.10 -8.94
C THR A 243 -7.34 7.56 -8.83
N GLY A 244 -6.22 7.81 -8.15
CA GLY A 244 -5.50 9.09 -8.21
C GLY A 244 -6.22 10.27 -7.54
N CYS A 245 -6.89 10.08 -6.39
CA CYS A 245 -7.66 11.14 -5.74
C CYS A 245 -6.85 12.43 -5.51
N VAL A 246 -5.63 12.35 -4.97
CA VAL A 246 -4.82 13.55 -4.71
C VAL A 246 -4.39 14.29 -5.98
N TRP A 247 -4.48 13.62 -7.14
CA TRP A 247 -4.14 14.16 -8.45
C TRP A 247 -5.38 14.72 -9.18
N GLY A 248 -6.52 14.83 -8.51
CA GLY A 248 -7.79 15.29 -9.08
C GLY A 248 -8.61 14.19 -9.76
N GLY A 249 -8.22 12.91 -9.59
CA GLY A 249 -9.01 11.76 -10.01
C GLY A 249 -10.16 11.49 -9.04
N ALA A 250 -10.28 10.24 -8.58
CA ALA A 250 -11.31 9.84 -7.61
C ALA A 250 -10.72 9.04 -6.45
N LEU A 251 -11.42 9.02 -5.32
CA LEU A 251 -11.19 8.05 -4.26
C LEU A 251 -12.16 6.89 -4.41
N THR A 252 -11.65 5.69 -4.66
CA THR A 252 -12.46 4.50 -4.95
C THR A 252 -12.43 3.51 -3.80
N MET A 253 -13.61 3.02 -3.44
CA MET A 253 -13.86 1.98 -2.47
C MET A 253 -14.62 0.82 -3.14
N MET A 254 -14.42 -0.40 -2.68
CA MET A 254 -15.02 -1.62 -3.21
C MET A 254 -15.57 -2.48 -2.08
N ASN A 255 -16.77 -3.01 -2.22
CA ASN A 255 -17.27 -4.08 -1.35
C ASN A 255 -16.54 -5.39 -1.70
N LEU A 256 -15.87 -6.02 -0.72
CA LEU A 256 -15.03 -7.20 -0.96
C LEU A 256 -15.83 -8.47 -1.32
N ASP A 257 -17.11 -8.53 -0.98
CA ASP A 257 -17.99 -9.66 -1.28
C ASP A 257 -18.64 -9.55 -2.65
N THR A 258 -19.12 -8.35 -3.01
CA THR A 258 -19.86 -8.14 -4.27
C THR A 258 -18.98 -7.66 -5.42
N GLY A 259 -17.82 -7.08 -5.12
CA GLY A 259 -16.97 -6.41 -6.10
C GLY A 259 -17.52 -5.05 -6.57
N GLU A 260 -18.64 -4.59 -6.01
CA GLU A 260 -19.23 -3.29 -6.34
C GLU A 260 -18.30 -2.16 -5.92
N LYS A 261 -17.99 -1.25 -6.85
CA LYS A 261 -17.12 -0.10 -6.63
C LYS A 261 -17.95 1.18 -6.50
N ILE A 262 -17.59 1.99 -5.51
CA ILE A 262 -18.16 3.31 -5.24
C ILE A 262 -17.01 4.30 -5.18
N HIS A 263 -17.17 5.47 -5.80
CA HIS A 263 -16.13 6.48 -5.83
C HIS A 263 -16.67 7.88 -5.53
N CYS A 264 -15.76 8.77 -5.14
CA CYS A 264 -16.00 10.21 -5.03
C CYS A 264 -14.94 10.95 -5.84
N ASP A 265 -15.37 11.89 -6.68
CA ASP A 265 -14.47 12.74 -7.46
C ASP A 265 -13.70 13.70 -6.53
N CYS A 266 -12.44 13.95 -6.88
CA CYS A 266 -11.51 14.77 -6.09
C CYS A 266 -11.07 16.04 -6.84
N GLY A 267 -11.61 16.29 -8.04
CA GLY A 267 -11.39 17.48 -8.88
C GLY A 267 -12.46 18.56 -8.76
#